data_AF-A0A1G1A2L5-F1
#
_entry.id   AF-A0A1G1A2L5-F1
#
_cell.length_a   1.000
_cell.length_b   1.000
_cell.length_c   1.000
_cell.angle_alpha   90.00
_cell.angle_beta   90.00
_cell.angle_gamma   90.00
#
_symmetry.space_group_name_H-M   'P 1'
#
loop_
_entity.id
_entity.type
_entity.pdbx_description
1 polymer ?
#
loop_
_entity_poly.entity_id
_entity_poly.type
_entity_poly.pdbx_seq_one_letter_code
_entity_poly.pdbx_strand_id
1 'polypeptide(L)'
;MEETPNSPASTPVDPAVTPAPSGSSPSSVSLLMEELKSLTEPVRHYIRPFIWAVSLAVLAGVLVWVFQKRQAVNEQVAAERLFTARSIEEIEQTAERHAGTAAAPMLWLRAAKTRYTQGNLAMALSHYEEFIQRFPGHAMLDTARMGRLVCMEGMGRSVEALQGYEQLLEQSGNQHYLTAQAVLGRARCLRQVGRSPEARIVLEDYLVENPRSSWGSLVREFLDVVKKETVDPVEPAGAGTIPDPVSK
;
A
#
# COMPACT_ATOMS: atom_id res chain seq x y z
N MET A 1 28.77 -70.90 99.81
CA MET A 1 29.09 -72.09 99.01
C MET A 1 27.86 -72.44 98.20
N GLU A 2 28.09 -72.62 96.89
CA GLU A 2 27.30 -73.37 95.89
C GLU A 2 25.87 -72.89 95.57
N GLU A 3 25.56 -72.43 94.34
CA GLU A 3 25.36 -73.19 93.08
C GLU A 3 24.26 -74.27 93.28
N THR A 4 23.03 -74.09 92.78
CA THR A 4 22.57 -74.36 91.40
C THR A 4 21.01 -74.55 91.45
N PRO A 5 20.26 -74.87 90.36
CA PRO A 5 20.11 -74.18 89.07
C PRO A 5 18.63 -74.13 88.57
N ASN A 6 18.45 -73.60 87.34
CA ASN A 6 17.56 -74.10 86.26
C ASN A 6 16.18 -73.41 85.98
N SER A 7 16.15 -72.64 84.87
CA SER A 7 15.20 -72.50 83.73
C SER A 7 13.78 -73.14 83.76
N PRO A 8 12.86 -72.79 82.80
CA PRO A 8 12.64 -71.55 82.03
C PRO A 8 11.13 -71.18 81.87
N ALA A 9 10.79 -70.05 81.21
CA ALA A 9 9.83 -69.95 80.08
C ALA A 9 9.17 -68.56 79.94
N SER A 10 9.02 -68.16 78.69
CA SER A 10 8.61 -66.88 78.12
C SER A 10 7.14 -66.50 78.29
N THR A 11 6.84 -65.20 78.34
CA THR A 11 5.90 -64.50 77.42
C THR A 11 5.90 -62.97 77.67
N PRO A 12 5.71 -62.11 76.65
CA PRO A 12 5.89 -60.66 76.77
C PRO A 12 4.55 -59.90 76.88
N VAL A 13 4.53 -58.81 77.65
CA VAL A 13 3.46 -57.81 77.65
C VAL A 13 4.09 -56.43 77.85
N ASP A 14 3.81 -55.50 76.95
CA ASP A 14 3.94 -54.06 77.17
C ASP A 14 2.67 -53.40 76.60
N PRO A 15 2.15 -52.32 77.24
CA PRO A 15 2.45 -51.00 76.66
C PRO A 15 2.51 -49.80 77.63
N ALA A 16 3.36 -48.86 77.22
CA ALA A 16 3.19 -47.40 77.15
C ALA A 16 2.98 -46.55 78.42
N VAL A 17 3.88 -45.55 78.56
CA VAL A 17 3.88 -44.46 79.55
C VAL A 17 3.65 -43.10 78.85
N THR A 18 2.78 -42.30 79.46
CA THR A 18 2.47 -40.83 79.42
C THR A 18 3.68 -39.85 79.30
N PRO A 19 3.57 -38.49 79.38
CA PRO A 19 2.52 -37.45 79.14
C PRO A 19 3.03 -36.14 78.41
N ALA A 20 2.23 -35.04 78.45
CA ALA A 20 2.31 -33.66 77.88
C ALA A 20 3.54 -32.75 78.23
N PRO A 21 3.75 -31.53 77.65
CA PRO A 21 3.36 -30.24 78.31
C PRO A 21 3.17 -28.94 77.43
N SER A 22 2.97 -27.79 78.10
CA SER A 22 2.45 -26.44 77.71
C SER A 22 3.46 -25.36 77.20
N GLY A 23 3.03 -24.32 76.43
CA GLY A 23 3.56 -22.92 76.47
C GLY A 23 3.86 -22.09 75.18
N SER A 24 3.48 -20.79 75.19
CA SER A 24 3.96 -19.57 74.43
C SER A 24 3.24 -19.06 73.13
N SER A 25 2.89 -17.75 73.09
CA SER A 25 2.31 -17.02 71.93
C SER A 25 3.35 -16.08 71.24
N PRO A 26 3.27 -15.83 69.91
CA PRO A 26 4.38 -15.24 69.12
C PRO A 26 4.32 -13.71 68.88
N SER A 27 5.47 -13.08 68.60
CA SER A 27 5.72 -11.64 68.46
C SER A 27 5.09 -10.99 67.20
N SER A 28 4.62 -9.74 67.29
CA SER A 28 3.94 -8.99 66.19
C SER A 28 4.73 -8.90 64.87
N VAL A 29 6.07 -8.84 64.93
CA VAL A 29 6.94 -8.86 63.75
C VAL A 29 6.89 -10.22 63.03
N SER A 30 6.76 -11.32 63.78
CA SER A 30 6.58 -12.65 63.19
C SER A 30 5.22 -12.80 62.53
N LEU A 31 4.16 -12.22 63.13
CA LEU A 31 2.82 -12.19 62.53
C LEU A 31 2.79 -11.38 61.21
N LEU A 32 3.46 -10.22 61.16
CA LEU A 32 3.57 -9.44 59.92
C LEU A 32 4.42 -10.15 58.85
N MET A 33 5.46 -10.89 59.26
CA MET A 33 6.30 -11.66 58.34
C MET A 33 5.57 -12.92 57.83
N GLU A 34 4.70 -13.51 58.65
CA GLU A 34 3.80 -14.61 58.29
C GLU A 34 2.70 -14.14 57.31
N GLU A 35 2.07 -12.98 57.56
CA GLU A 35 1.08 -12.40 56.64
C GLU A 35 1.69 -12.01 55.29
N LEU A 36 2.90 -11.46 55.27
CA LEU A 36 3.60 -11.18 54.02
C LEU A 36 3.92 -12.45 53.23
N LYS A 37 4.35 -13.52 53.91
CA LYS A 37 4.60 -14.83 53.27
C LYS A 37 3.31 -15.49 52.79
N SER A 38 2.24 -15.45 53.58
CA SER A 38 0.94 -16.03 53.23
C SER A 38 0.24 -15.28 52.10
N LEU A 39 0.59 -14.02 51.85
CA LEU A 39 0.14 -13.26 50.69
C LEU A 39 0.97 -13.58 49.44
N THR A 40 2.25 -13.96 49.57
CA THR A 40 3.12 -14.28 48.42
C THR A 40 2.92 -15.68 47.81
N GLU A 41 2.56 -16.69 48.61
CA GLU A 41 2.31 -18.07 48.14
C GLU A 41 1.12 -18.19 47.15
N PRO A 42 -0.09 -17.63 47.41
CA PRO A 42 -1.21 -17.71 46.47
C PRO A 42 -1.02 -16.80 45.25
N VAL A 43 -0.31 -15.68 45.41
CA VAL A 43 -0.02 -14.74 44.33
C VAL A 43 0.91 -15.36 43.28
N ARG A 44 1.88 -16.20 43.68
CA ARG A 44 2.76 -16.91 42.76
C ARG A 44 2.02 -17.95 41.90
N HIS A 45 0.99 -18.60 42.47
CA HIS A 45 0.16 -19.56 41.75
C HIS A 45 -0.75 -18.87 40.72
N TYR A 46 -1.21 -17.65 41.02
CA TYR A 46 -2.09 -16.88 40.14
C TYR A 46 -1.36 -16.03 39.09
N ILE A 47 -0.18 -15.49 39.40
CA ILE A 47 0.61 -14.68 38.47
C ILE A 47 1.26 -15.52 37.36
N ARG A 48 1.68 -16.76 37.66
CA ARG A 48 2.31 -17.66 36.66
C ARG A 48 1.43 -17.92 35.42
N PRO A 49 0.17 -18.36 35.53
CA PRO A 49 -0.69 -18.55 34.36
C PRO A 49 -1.03 -17.22 33.67
N PHE A 50 -1.08 -16.11 34.41
CA PHE A 50 -1.29 -14.77 33.83
C PHE A 50 -0.11 -14.32 32.95
N ILE A 51 1.13 -14.53 33.40
CA ILE A 51 2.33 -14.27 32.59
C ILE A 51 2.30 -15.14 31.33
N TRP A 52 1.98 -16.43 31.45
CA TRP A 52 1.85 -17.32 30.29
C TRP A 52 0.77 -16.86 29.30
N ALA A 53 -0.38 -16.38 29.78
CA ALA A 53 -1.46 -15.88 28.94
C ALA A 53 -1.05 -14.59 28.19
N VAL A 54 -0.40 -13.65 28.87
CA VAL A 54 0.10 -12.41 28.24
C VAL A 54 1.21 -12.72 27.23
N SER A 55 2.14 -13.61 27.56
CA SER A 55 3.17 -14.06 26.62
C SER A 55 2.57 -14.73 25.39
N LEU A 56 1.52 -15.54 25.54
CA LEU A 56 0.83 -16.18 24.43
C LEU A 56 0.10 -15.16 23.55
N ALA A 57 -0.54 -14.15 24.15
CA ALA A 57 -1.22 -13.08 23.42
C ALA A 57 -0.24 -12.20 22.64
N VAL A 58 0.90 -11.84 23.23
CA VAL A 58 1.97 -11.10 22.55
C VAL A 58 2.57 -11.94 21.43
N LEU A 59 2.83 -13.23 21.68
CA LEU A 59 3.34 -14.15 20.65
C LEU A 59 2.35 -14.29 19.49
N ALA A 60 1.04 -14.40 19.77
CA ALA A 60 -0.01 -14.44 18.75
C ALA A 60 -0.07 -13.12 17.96
N GLY A 61 0.00 -11.96 18.64
CA GLY A 61 0.05 -10.66 18.00
C GLY A 61 1.28 -10.48 17.11
N VAL A 62 2.45 -10.93 17.57
CA VAL A 62 3.69 -10.93 16.78
C VAL A 62 3.59 -11.91 15.62
N LEU A 63 3.00 -13.09 15.81
CA LEU A 63 2.75 -14.06 14.73
C LEU A 63 1.81 -13.48 13.68
N VAL A 64 0.73 -12.80 14.08
CA VAL A 64 -0.20 -12.12 13.16
C VAL A 64 0.49 -10.94 12.46
N TRP A 65 1.28 -10.13 13.17
CA TRP A 65 2.04 -9.03 12.58
C TRP A 65 3.11 -9.54 11.60
N VAL A 66 3.84 -10.59 11.98
CA VAL A 66 4.80 -11.29 11.11
C VAL A 66 4.09 -11.93 9.93
N PHE A 67 2.88 -12.49 10.10
CA PHE A 67 2.11 -13.11 9.02
C PHE A 67 1.59 -12.07 8.04
N GLN A 68 0.98 -10.98 8.52
CA GLN A 68 0.56 -9.83 7.71
C GLN A 68 1.75 -9.19 6.98
N LYS A 69 2.89 -9.02 7.68
CA LYS A 69 4.11 -8.44 7.10
C LYS A 69 4.85 -9.40 6.17
N ARG A 70 4.86 -10.72 6.44
CA ARG A 70 5.37 -11.76 5.54
C ARG A 70 4.52 -11.90 4.29
N GLN A 71 3.21 -11.66 4.38
CA GLN A 71 2.34 -11.64 3.21
C GLN A 71 2.75 -10.52 2.24
N ALA A 72 3.18 -9.37 2.76
CA ALA A 72 3.75 -8.27 1.97
C ALA A 72 5.21 -8.52 1.49
N VAL A 73 5.99 -9.35 2.19
CA VAL A 73 7.41 -9.62 1.87
C VAL A 73 7.60 -10.82 0.93
N ASN A 74 6.71 -11.82 0.96
CA ASN A 74 6.74 -12.96 0.03
C ASN A 74 6.53 -12.52 -1.45
N GLU A 75 6.01 -11.32 -1.67
CA GLU A 75 5.85 -10.71 -3.00
C GLU A 75 7.16 -10.18 -3.59
N GLN A 76 8.17 -9.86 -2.78
CA GLN A 76 9.45 -9.32 -3.29
C GLN A 76 10.25 -10.37 -4.07
N VAL A 77 10.15 -11.64 -3.67
CA VAL A 77 10.82 -12.78 -4.34
C VAL A 77 10.09 -13.19 -5.63
N ALA A 78 8.77 -12.95 -5.71
CA ALA A 78 8.02 -13.08 -6.97
C ALA A 78 8.38 -11.90 -7.89
N ALA A 79 8.28 -10.66 -7.40
CA ALA A 79 8.60 -9.44 -8.14
C ALA A 79 9.98 -9.47 -8.80
N GLU A 80 11.02 -9.95 -8.12
CA GLU A 80 12.38 -10.07 -8.66
C GLU A 80 12.45 -10.95 -9.93
N ARG A 81 11.70 -12.07 -9.97
CA ARG A 81 11.60 -12.96 -11.15
C ARG A 81 10.66 -12.43 -12.23
N LEU A 82 9.73 -11.56 -11.84
CA LEU A 82 8.74 -10.97 -12.73
C LEU A 82 9.33 -9.79 -13.53
N PHE A 83 10.29 -9.06 -12.97
CA PHE A 83 10.98 -7.96 -13.66
C PHE A 83 12.12 -8.43 -14.58
N THR A 84 12.53 -9.70 -14.53
CA THR A 84 13.48 -10.29 -15.48
C THR A 84 12.87 -10.64 -16.84
N ALA A 85 11.54 -10.65 -16.96
CA ALA A 85 10.85 -10.83 -18.24
C ALA A 85 11.28 -9.72 -19.22
N ARG A 86 11.90 -10.13 -20.33
CA ARG A 86 12.49 -9.21 -21.32
C ARG A 86 11.55 -8.94 -22.47
N SER A 87 10.64 -9.87 -22.79
CA SER A 87 9.66 -9.69 -23.85
C SER A 87 8.31 -9.22 -23.28
N ILE A 88 7.56 -8.51 -24.12
CA ILE A 88 6.25 -8.00 -23.74
C ILE A 88 5.24 -9.15 -23.60
N GLU A 89 5.38 -10.19 -24.42
CA GLU A 89 4.58 -11.42 -24.36
C GLU A 89 4.82 -12.17 -23.03
N GLU A 90 6.06 -12.22 -22.55
CA GLU A 90 6.37 -12.76 -21.23
C GLU A 90 5.72 -11.92 -20.12
N ILE A 91 5.76 -10.59 -20.21
CA ILE A 91 5.13 -9.72 -19.21
C ILE A 91 3.62 -9.95 -19.18
N GLU A 92 2.95 -9.98 -20.33
CA GLU A 92 1.50 -10.19 -20.46
C GLU A 92 1.08 -11.58 -19.95
N GLN A 93 1.72 -12.66 -20.42
CA GLN A 93 1.43 -14.02 -19.94
C GLN A 93 1.64 -14.16 -18.43
N THR A 94 2.65 -13.48 -17.90
CA THR A 94 2.98 -13.53 -16.49
C THR A 94 1.99 -12.72 -15.67
N ALA A 95 1.55 -11.56 -16.17
CA ALA A 95 0.50 -10.76 -15.55
C ALA A 95 -0.83 -11.51 -15.50
N GLU A 96 -1.14 -12.32 -16.52
CA GLU A 96 -2.32 -13.19 -16.56
C GLU A 96 -2.19 -14.36 -15.57
N ARG A 97 -1.09 -15.12 -15.62
CA ARG A 97 -0.85 -16.27 -14.73
C ARG A 97 -0.81 -15.87 -13.26
N HIS A 98 -0.38 -14.65 -12.97
CA HIS A 98 -0.23 -14.13 -11.62
C HIS A 98 -1.25 -13.04 -11.28
N ALA A 99 -2.38 -12.95 -12.00
CA ALA A 99 -3.39 -11.88 -11.85
C ALA A 99 -3.91 -11.67 -10.41
N GLY A 100 -3.83 -12.70 -9.55
CA GLY A 100 -4.20 -12.63 -8.13
C GLY A 100 -3.09 -12.19 -7.17
N THR A 101 -1.90 -11.85 -7.65
CA THR A 101 -0.76 -11.39 -6.82
C THR A 101 -0.69 -9.86 -6.80
N ALA A 102 -0.15 -9.21 -5.75
CA ALA A 102 0.00 -7.75 -5.80
C ALA A 102 1.08 -7.27 -6.78
N ALA A 103 1.86 -8.19 -7.37
CA ALA A 103 2.78 -7.86 -8.46
C ALA A 103 2.08 -7.73 -9.83
N ALA A 104 0.89 -8.33 -10.01
CA ALA A 104 0.18 -8.29 -11.29
C ALA A 104 -0.15 -6.87 -11.78
N PRO A 105 -0.69 -5.95 -10.96
CA PRO A 105 -0.93 -4.56 -11.38
C PRO A 105 0.34 -3.92 -11.96
N MET A 106 1.48 -4.08 -11.29
CA MET A 106 2.74 -3.51 -11.76
C MET A 106 3.19 -4.09 -13.11
N LEU A 107 2.93 -5.37 -13.37
CA LEU A 107 3.19 -5.99 -14.66
C LEU A 107 2.27 -5.46 -15.76
N TRP A 108 0.97 -5.30 -15.48
CA TRP A 108 0.02 -4.68 -16.42
C TRP A 108 0.44 -3.25 -16.78
N LEU A 109 0.84 -2.45 -15.80
CA LEU A 109 1.31 -1.08 -16.03
C LEU A 109 2.62 -1.06 -16.84
N ARG A 110 3.54 -2.00 -16.55
CA ARG A 110 4.77 -2.16 -17.32
C ARG A 110 4.48 -2.59 -18.76
N ALA A 111 3.56 -3.52 -18.98
CA ALA A 111 3.16 -3.96 -20.31
C ALA A 111 2.60 -2.78 -21.13
N ALA A 112 1.67 -2.04 -20.56
CA ALA A 112 1.08 -0.85 -21.17
C ALA A 112 2.17 0.18 -21.55
N LYS A 113 3.09 0.48 -20.62
CA LYS A 113 4.19 1.42 -20.88
C LYS A 113 5.14 0.92 -21.97
N THR A 114 5.47 -0.37 -21.98
CA THR A 114 6.34 -0.94 -23.01
C THR A 114 5.67 -0.89 -24.39
N ARG A 115 4.38 -1.23 -24.51
CA ARG A 115 3.61 -1.07 -25.76
C ARG A 115 3.59 0.39 -26.22
N TYR A 116 3.43 1.33 -25.29
CA TYR A 116 3.49 2.76 -25.60
C TYR A 116 4.87 3.16 -26.18
N THR A 117 5.97 2.70 -25.57
CA THR A 117 7.33 3.00 -26.07
C THR A 117 7.63 2.35 -27.41
N GLN A 118 6.94 1.27 -27.77
CA GLN A 118 7.02 0.64 -29.09
C GLN A 118 6.19 1.37 -30.16
N GLY A 119 5.44 2.41 -29.78
CA GLY A 119 4.52 3.13 -30.67
C GLY A 119 3.17 2.43 -30.87
N ASN A 120 2.93 1.30 -30.20
CA ASN A 120 1.67 0.55 -30.29
C ASN A 120 0.61 1.17 -29.37
N LEU A 121 0.16 2.38 -29.71
CA LEU A 121 -0.74 3.19 -28.87
C LEU A 121 -2.09 2.52 -28.59
N ALA A 122 -2.66 1.80 -29.56
CA ALA A 122 -3.92 1.09 -29.39
C ALA A 122 -3.81 -0.06 -28.36
N MET A 123 -2.73 -0.83 -28.42
CA MET A 123 -2.47 -1.89 -27.42
C MET A 123 -2.16 -1.29 -26.04
N ALA A 124 -1.35 -0.23 -25.99
CA ALA A 124 -1.06 0.46 -24.74
C ALA A 124 -2.33 0.97 -24.07
N LEU A 125 -3.24 1.58 -24.86
CA LEU A 125 -4.54 2.04 -24.39
C LEU A 125 -5.34 0.89 -23.78
N SER A 126 -5.47 -0.23 -24.50
CA SER A 126 -6.17 -1.42 -24.04
C SER A 126 -5.65 -1.91 -22.68
N HIS A 127 -4.33 -1.98 -22.50
CA HIS A 127 -3.74 -2.41 -21.23
C HIS A 127 -3.95 -1.41 -20.09
N TYR A 128 -3.89 -0.10 -20.36
CA TYR A 128 -4.22 0.90 -19.34
C TYR A 128 -5.70 0.83 -18.93
N GLU A 129 -6.62 0.61 -19.87
CA GLU A 129 -8.05 0.45 -19.59
C GLU A 129 -8.32 -0.82 -18.77
N GLU A 130 -7.68 -1.93 -19.13
CA GLU A 130 -7.76 -3.19 -18.39
C GLU A 130 -7.21 -3.05 -16.96
N PHE A 131 -6.10 -2.34 -16.77
CA PHE A 131 -5.60 -2.01 -15.44
C PHE A 131 -6.64 -1.23 -14.62
N ILE A 132 -7.23 -0.18 -15.21
CA ILE A 132 -8.20 0.68 -14.53
C ILE A 132 -9.44 -0.12 -14.10
N GLN A 133 -9.90 -1.04 -14.95
CA GLN A 133 -11.06 -1.89 -14.67
C GLN A 133 -10.76 -2.95 -13.59
N ARG A 134 -9.61 -3.61 -13.66
CA ARG A 134 -9.26 -4.70 -12.74
C ARG A 134 -8.77 -4.22 -11.39
N PHE A 135 -8.13 -3.06 -11.33
CA PHE A 135 -7.45 -2.56 -10.13
C PHE A 135 -7.92 -1.14 -9.72
N PRO A 136 -9.24 -0.93 -9.51
CA PRO A 136 -9.80 0.41 -9.26
C PRO A 136 -9.39 1.04 -7.92
N GLY A 137 -8.76 0.28 -7.02
CA GLY A 137 -8.24 0.79 -5.73
C GLY A 137 -6.71 0.78 -5.62
N HIS A 138 -5.99 0.50 -6.71
CA HIS A 138 -4.53 0.36 -6.66
C HIS A 138 -3.84 1.72 -6.66
N ALA A 139 -2.71 1.83 -5.95
CA ALA A 139 -1.94 3.08 -5.81
C ALA A 139 -1.47 3.70 -7.14
N MET A 140 -1.39 2.90 -8.21
CA MET A 140 -1.00 3.35 -9.56
C MET A 140 -2.19 3.66 -10.48
N LEU A 141 -3.41 3.73 -9.96
CA LEU A 141 -4.61 4.00 -10.76
C LEU A 141 -4.49 5.31 -11.54
N ASP A 142 -4.04 6.39 -10.91
CA ASP A 142 -3.92 7.68 -11.58
C ASP A 142 -2.79 7.68 -12.62
N THR A 143 -1.73 6.90 -12.39
CA THR A 143 -0.69 6.66 -13.41
C THR A 143 -1.26 5.91 -14.62
N ALA A 144 -2.13 4.92 -14.41
CA ALA A 144 -2.78 4.20 -15.51
C ALA A 144 -3.78 5.08 -16.27
N ARG A 145 -4.58 5.89 -15.55
CA ARG A 145 -5.46 6.91 -16.15
C ARG A 145 -4.66 7.89 -16.99
N MET A 146 -3.54 8.37 -16.48
CA MET A 146 -2.64 9.25 -17.20
C MET A 146 -2.10 8.61 -18.48
N GLY A 147 -1.62 7.36 -18.38
CA GLY A 147 -1.16 6.59 -19.54
C GLY A 147 -2.24 6.42 -20.61
N ARG A 148 -3.49 6.16 -20.19
CA ARG A 148 -4.66 6.10 -21.08
C ARG A 148 -4.83 7.40 -21.87
N LEU A 149 -4.78 8.56 -21.19
CA LEU A 149 -4.95 9.88 -21.82
C LEU A 149 -3.82 10.20 -22.79
N VAL A 150 -2.58 9.89 -22.43
CA VAL A 150 -1.42 10.08 -23.31
C VAL A 150 -1.54 9.21 -24.56
N CYS A 151 -2.07 7.97 -24.44
CA CYS A 151 -2.33 7.13 -25.61
C CYS A 151 -3.43 7.73 -26.49
N MET A 152 -4.55 8.17 -25.90
CA MET A 152 -5.65 8.84 -26.63
C MET A 152 -5.16 10.06 -27.40
N GLU A 153 -4.36 10.90 -26.75
CA GLU A 153 -3.70 12.06 -27.35
C GLU A 153 -2.83 11.65 -28.56
N GLY A 154 -1.95 10.66 -28.39
CA GLY A 154 -1.08 10.18 -29.46
C GLY A 154 -1.83 9.56 -30.65
N MET A 155 -3.05 9.07 -30.43
CA MET A 155 -3.93 8.56 -31.49
C MET A 155 -4.79 9.66 -32.16
N GLY A 156 -4.60 10.93 -31.80
CA GLY A 156 -5.38 12.05 -32.34
C GLY A 156 -6.78 12.17 -31.75
N ARG A 157 -7.10 11.44 -30.67
CA ARG A 157 -8.38 11.56 -29.94
C ARG A 157 -8.30 12.73 -28.94
N SER A 158 -7.94 13.90 -29.43
CA SER A 158 -7.57 15.07 -28.62
C SER A 158 -8.74 15.60 -27.79
N VAL A 159 -9.97 15.53 -28.30
CA VAL A 159 -11.18 15.96 -27.57
C VAL A 159 -11.44 15.08 -26.35
N GLU A 160 -11.32 13.75 -26.50
CA GLU A 160 -11.53 12.80 -25.40
C GLU A 160 -10.39 12.88 -24.38
N ALA A 161 -9.15 13.00 -24.85
CA ALA A 161 -7.99 13.20 -23.99
C ALA A 161 -8.09 14.50 -23.19
N LEU A 162 -8.55 15.59 -23.81
CA LEU A 162 -8.78 16.88 -23.16
C LEU A 162 -9.74 16.75 -21.98
N GLN A 163 -10.93 16.16 -22.21
CA GLN A 163 -11.91 15.95 -21.15
C GLN A 163 -11.34 15.12 -20.00
N GLY A 164 -10.56 14.08 -20.32
CA GLY A 164 -9.95 13.25 -19.30
C GLY A 164 -8.84 13.95 -18.50
N TYR A 165 -8.03 14.83 -19.12
CA TYR A 165 -7.05 15.64 -18.40
C TYR A 165 -7.73 16.65 -17.47
N GLU A 166 -8.84 17.26 -17.90
CA GLU A 166 -9.64 18.17 -17.07
C GLU A 166 -10.19 17.45 -15.84
N GLN A 167 -10.81 16.29 -16.04
CA GLN A 167 -11.33 15.48 -14.94
C GLN A 167 -10.21 15.06 -13.96
N LEU A 168 -9.04 14.66 -14.47
CA LEU A 168 -7.91 14.28 -13.61
C LEU A 168 -7.43 15.44 -12.74
N LEU A 169 -7.36 16.65 -13.31
CA LEU A 169 -6.95 17.86 -12.60
C LEU A 169 -7.99 18.30 -11.55
N GLU A 170 -9.27 18.23 -11.88
CA GLU A 170 -10.37 18.52 -10.95
C GLU A 170 -10.38 17.58 -9.74
N GLN A 171 -10.08 16.29 -9.96
CA GLN A 171 -10.08 15.28 -8.90
C GLN A 171 -8.82 15.29 -8.03
N SER A 172 -7.66 15.56 -8.64
CA SER A 172 -6.37 15.39 -7.95
C SER A 172 -5.89 16.67 -7.25
N GLY A 173 -6.39 17.84 -7.67
CA GLY A 173 -5.96 19.14 -7.18
C GLY A 173 -4.55 19.56 -7.63
N ASN A 174 -4.16 20.78 -7.29
CA ASN A 174 -2.96 21.44 -7.85
C ASN A 174 -1.62 20.91 -7.30
N GLN A 175 -1.63 20.09 -6.25
CA GLN A 175 -0.42 19.57 -5.60
C GLN A 175 -0.14 18.09 -5.94
N HIS A 176 -0.92 17.49 -6.84
CA HIS A 176 -0.73 16.10 -7.20
C HIS A 176 0.53 15.90 -8.06
N TYR A 177 1.19 14.75 -7.91
CA TYR A 177 2.46 14.47 -8.62
C TYR A 177 2.31 14.42 -10.14
N LEU A 178 1.08 14.24 -10.65
CA LEU A 178 0.76 14.24 -12.08
C LEU A 178 0.28 15.59 -12.61
N THR A 179 0.04 16.60 -11.77
CA THR A 179 -0.57 17.87 -12.17
C THR A 179 0.17 18.52 -13.33
N ALA A 180 1.50 18.63 -13.25
CA ALA A 180 2.31 19.23 -14.30
C ALA A 180 2.16 18.52 -15.66
N GLN A 181 2.18 17.18 -15.64
CA GLN A 181 2.05 16.39 -16.85
C GLN A 181 0.65 16.50 -17.44
N ALA A 182 -0.38 16.53 -16.59
CA ALA A 182 -1.78 16.64 -17.01
C ALA A 182 -2.08 18.03 -17.59
N VAL A 183 -1.51 19.10 -17.01
CA VAL A 183 -1.55 20.46 -17.55
C VAL A 183 -0.90 20.53 -18.93
N LEU A 184 0.29 19.95 -19.09
CA LEU A 184 0.96 19.89 -20.38
C LEU A 184 0.16 19.08 -21.42
N GLY A 185 -0.43 17.97 -21.02
CA GLY A 185 -1.32 17.17 -21.86
C GLY A 185 -2.56 17.94 -22.30
N ARG A 186 -3.27 18.57 -21.33
CA ARG A 186 -4.41 19.45 -21.57
C ARG A 186 -4.07 20.54 -22.58
N ALA A 187 -2.94 21.22 -22.39
CA ALA A 187 -2.52 22.30 -23.28
C ALA A 187 -2.13 21.79 -24.69
N ARG A 188 -1.51 20.60 -24.82
CA ARG A 188 -1.28 19.96 -26.13
C ARG A 188 -2.59 19.61 -26.84
N CYS A 189 -3.55 19.03 -26.13
CA CYS A 189 -4.86 18.71 -26.69
C CYS A 189 -5.61 19.98 -27.11
N LEU A 190 -5.58 21.05 -26.30
CA LEU A 190 -6.19 22.34 -26.62
C LEU A 190 -5.62 22.93 -27.92
N ARG A 191 -4.30 22.87 -28.13
CA ARG A 191 -3.68 23.27 -29.40
C ARG A 191 -4.17 22.44 -30.58
N GLN A 192 -4.21 21.11 -30.43
CA GLN A 192 -4.66 20.20 -31.49
C GLN A 192 -6.11 20.45 -31.91
N VAL A 193 -6.97 20.91 -31.01
CA VAL A 193 -8.37 21.27 -31.32
C VAL A 193 -8.56 22.75 -31.68
N GLY A 194 -7.49 23.51 -31.92
CA GLY A 194 -7.55 24.92 -32.33
C GLY A 194 -7.84 25.92 -31.22
N ARG A 195 -7.82 25.49 -29.95
CA ARG A 195 -8.09 26.32 -28.75
C ARG A 195 -6.78 26.80 -28.10
N SER A 196 -5.82 27.26 -28.90
CA SER A 196 -4.51 27.74 -28.41
C SER A 196 -4.58 28.91 -27.41
N PRO A 197 -5.53 29.86 -27.49
CA PRO A 197 -5.69 30.88 -26.46
C PRO A 197 -5.98 30.30 -25.07
N GLU A 198 -6.75 29.22 -25.00
CA GLU A 198 -7.05 28.53 -23.75
C GLU A 198 -5.87 27.70 -23.26
N ALA A 199 -5.12 27.07 -24.18
CA ALA A 199 -3.88 26.38 -23.84
C ALA A 199 -2.88 27.33 -23.17
N ARG A 200 -2.79 28.57 -23.65
CA ARG A 200 -1.95 29.61 -23.07
C ARG A 200 -2.34 29.92 -21.62
N ILE A 201 -3.63 30.18 -21.37
CA ILE A 201 -4.15 30.49 -20.04
C ILE A 201 -3.81 29.37 -19.05
N VAL A 202 -4.07 28.11 -19.43
CA VAL A 202 -3.79 26.93 -18.59
C VAL A 202 -2.32 26.83 -18.16
N LEU A 203 -1.38 27.16 -19.06
CA LEU A 203 0.04 27.13 -18.77
C LEU A 203 0.49 28.32 -17.91
N GLU A 204 -0.07 29.51 -18.15
CA GLU A 204 0.17 30.71 -17.33
C GLU A 204 -0.31 30.50 -15.89
N ASP A 205 -1.54 30.00 -15.73
CA ASP A 205 -2.13 29.70 -14.41
C ASP A 205 -1.26 28.69 -13.64
N TYR A 206 -0.82 27.61 -14.29
CA TYR A 206 0.07 26.64 -13.65
C TYR A 206 1.36 27.27 -13.12
N LEU A 207 1.97 28.19 -13.87
CA LEU A 207 3.21 28.86 -13.46
C LEU A 207 3.00 29.83 -12.30
N VAL A 208 1.83 30.50 -12.24
CA VAL A 208 1.45 31.38 -11.13
C VAL A 208 1.19 30.56 -9.87
N GLU A 209 0.46 29.45 -9.99
CA GLU A 209 0.12 28.58 -8.87
C GLU A 209 1.31 27.75 -8.38
N ASN A 210 2.28 27.46 -9.27
CA ASN A 210 3.43 26.61 -8.97
C ASN A 210 4.79 27.29 -9.28
N PRO A 211 5.14 28.42 -8.63
CA PRO A 211 6.34 29.19 -9.00
C PRO A 211 7.67 28.45 -8.82
N ARG A 212 7.69 27.42 -7.96
CA ARG A 212 8.89 26.61 -7.65
C ARG A 212 8.83 25.19 -8.22
N SER A 213 7.90 24.92 -9.14
CA SER A 213 7.78 23.60 -9.76
C SER A 213 9.03 23.24 -10.57
N SER A 214 9.54 22.02 -10.41
CA SER A 214 10.63 21.47 -11.23
C SER A 214 10.28 21.42 -12.73
N TRP A 215 8.99 21.39 -13.07
CA TRP A 215 8.47 21.45 -14.44
C TRP A 215 8.41 22.87 -15.01
N GLY A 216 8.72 23.91 -14.23
CA GLY A 216 8.51 25.30 -14.62
C GLY A 216 9.25 25.70 -15.90
N SER A 217 10.46 25.17 -16.12
CA SER A 217 11.21 25.44 -17.36
C SER A 217 10.55 24.83 -18.59
N LEU A 218 10.08 23.58 -18.49
CA LEU A 218 9.38 22.90 -19.59
C LEU A 218 8.05 23.58 -19.90
N VAL A 219 7.29 23.99 -18.88
CA VAL A 219 6.01 24.70 -19.06
C VAL A 219 6.24 26.06 -19.71
N ARG A 220 7.27 26.81 -19.32
CA ARG A 220 7.64 28.09 -19.96
C ARG A 220 8.01 27.91 -21.43
N GLU A 221 8.84 26.92 -21.74
CA GLU A 221 9.21 26.60 -23.12
C GLU A 221 7.98 26.27 -23.97
N PHE A 222 7.08 25.45 -23.42
CA PHE A 222 5.85 25.10 -24.12
C PHE A 222 4.92 26.31 -24.30
N LEU A 223 4.80 27.16 -23.27
CA LEU A 223 4.05 28.41 -23.32
C LEU A 223 4.58 29.37 -24.40
N ASP A 224 5.90 29.45 -24.59
CA ASP A 224 6.49 30.29 -25.64
C ASP A 224 6.11 29.81 -27.04
N VAL A 225 6.01 28.49 -27.25
CA VAL A 225 5.49 27.92 -28.50
C VAL A 225 4.02 28.29 -28.69
N VAL A 226 3.18 28.12 -27.67
CA VAL A 226 1.75 28.46 -27.75
C VAL A 226 1.55 29.95 -28.02
N LYS A 227 2.35 30.82 -27.39
CA LYS A 227 2.27 32.27 -27.56
C LYS A 227 2.49 32.68 -29.02
N LYS A 228 3.46 32.07 -29.71
CA LYS A 228 3.70 32.34 -31.13
C LYS A 228 2.46 32.01 -31.97
N GLU A 229 1.86 30.85 -31.73
CA GLU A 229 0.62 30.43 -32.42
C GLU A 229 -0.58 31.34 -32.16
N THR A 230 -0.65 31.98 -30.99
CA THR A 230 -1.74 32.91 -30.65
C THR A 230 -1.52 34.34 -31.13
N VAL A 231 -0.29 34.71 -31.49
CA VAL A 231 0.08 36.06 -31.96
C VAL A 231 0.02 36.13 -33.49
N ASP A 232 0.36 35.05 -34.18
CA ASP A 232 0.15 34.93 -35.61
C ASP A 232 -1.37 34.76 -35.89
N PRO A 233 -1.99 35.52 -36.80
CA PRO A 233 -3.41 35.34 -37.09
C PRO A 233 -3.59 33.94 -37.67
N VAL A 234 -4.23 33.06 -36.90
CA VAL A 234 -4.82 31.84 -37.43
C VAL A 234 -5.90 32.29 -38.40
N GLU A 235 -5.55 32.41 -39.68
CA GLU A 235 -6.52 32.54 -40.76
C GLU A 235 -7.50 31.38 -40.59
N PRO A 236 -8.80 31.63 -40.39
CA PRO A 236 -9.75 30.61 -39.99
C PRO A 236 -9.78 29.51 -41.05
N ALA A 237 -9.27 28.34 -40.69
CA ALA A 237 -9.36 27.15 -41.52
C ALA A 237 -10.84 26.79 -41.71
N GLY A 238 -11.37 27.02 -42.91
CA GLY A 238 -12.59 26.36 -43.38
C GLY A 238 -13.90 27.12 -43.22
N ALA A 239 -13.98 28.38 -43.65
CA ALA A 239 -15.25 28.88 -44.19
C ALA A 239 -15.42 28.34 -45.62
N GLY A 240 -15.74 27.05 -45.73
CA GLY A 240 -16.19 26.46 -46.98
C GLY A 240 -17.47 27.16 -47.41
N THR A 241 -17.36 28.03 -48.40
CA THR A 241 -18.49 28.62 -49.13
C THR A 241 -19.43 27.51 -49.59
N ILE A 242 -20.61 27.47 -48.98
CA ILE A 242 -21.77 26.76 -49.52
C ILE A 242 -22.14 27.49 -50.81
N PRO A 243 -22.05 26.86 -52.00
CA PRO A 243 -22.56 27.50 -53.20
C PRO A 243 -24.09 27.59 -53.10
N ASP A 244 -24.62 28.80 -53.29
CA ASP A 244 -26.04 29.09 -53.35
C ASP A 244 -26.80 28.11 -54.28
N PRO A 245 -27.99 27.63 -53.90
CA PRO A 245 -28.81 26.85 -54.82
C PRO A 245 -29.31 27.78 -55.93
N VAL A 246 -28.75 27.60 -57.12
CA VAL A 246 -29.19 28.28 -58.35
C VAL A 246 -30.67 28.02 -58.54
N SER A 247 -31.45 29.10 -58.42
CA SER A 247 -32.84 29.15 -58.86
C SER A 247 -32.88 29.29 -60.37
N LYS A 248 -33.42 28.29 -61.08
CA LYS A 248 -34.22 28.41 -62.31
C LYS A 248 -34.79 27.06 -62.72
#